data_AF-A0A839JTH8-F1
#
_entry.id   AF-A0A839JTH8-F1
#
_cell.length_a   1.000
_cell.length_b   1.000
_cell.length_c   1.000
_cell.angle_alpha   90.00
_cell.angle_beta   90.00
_cell.angle_gamma   90.00
#
_symmetry.space_group_name_H-M   'P 1'
#
loop_
_entity.id
_entity.type
_entity.pdbx_description
1 polymer ?
#
loop_
_entity_poly.entity_id
_entity_poly.type
_entity_poly.pdbx_seq_one_letter_code
_entity_poly.pdbx_strand_id
1 'polypeptide(L)'
;MKHWLHSHHPFRIFWFSALLTLALGGLIFTQLGLNGLWLFVILVVLEVTFSFDNAVINSKVLAGMSQVWQKVFLTVGIFVAVFVVRFVLPIIIVMVASGHGFMEVVDLALNKPAEYGHILHEASPMIDAFGGAFLIMIGLSYFIDYNKRV
;
A
#
# COMPACT_ATOMS: atom_id res chain seq x y z
N MET A 1 -29.90 -27.73 5.94
CA MET A 1 -28.98 -26.76 6.58
C MET A 1 -27.50 -27.05 6.24
N LYS A 2 -27.15 -27.22 4.97
CA LYS A 2 -25.75 -27.39 4.52
C LYS A 2 -25.57 -26.77 3.13
N HIS A 3 -25.62 -25.44 3.07
CA HIS A 3 -25.39 -24.67 1.83
C HIS A 3 -24.22 -23.67 1.98
N TRP A 4 -23.45 -23.77 3.07
CA TRP A 4 -22.39 -22.80 3.42
C TRP A 4 -20.98 -23.24 3.02
N LEU A 5 -20.84 -24.37 2.30
CA LEU A 5 -19.55 -25.04 2.02
C LEU A 5 -19.29 -25.28 0.52
N HIS A 6 -19.83 -24.46 -0.39
CA HIS A 6 -19.40 -24.49 -1.79
C HIS A 6 -17.99 -23.88 -1.96
N SER A 7 -17.24 -24.37 -2.95
CA SER A 7 -15.83 -24.00 -3.21
C SER A 7 -15.59 -22.52 -3.53
N HIS A 8 -16.64 -21.77 -3.87
CA HIS A 8 -16.56 -20.34 -4.23
C HIS A 8 -17.26 -19.42 -3.23
N HIS A 9 -17.55 -19.90 -2.00
CA HIS A 9 -18.23 -19.06 -1.01
C HIS A 9 -17.28 -17.99 -0.45
N PRO A 10 -17.64 -16.69 -0.44
CA PRO A 10 -16.76 -15.59 0.01
C PRO A 10 -16.18 -15.82 1.42
N PHE A 11 -16.98 -16.40 2.32
CA PHE A 11 -16.48 -16.75 3.66
C PHE A 11 -15.27 -17.69 3.62
N ARG A 12 -15.16 -18.66 2.70
CA ARG A 12 -13.99 -19.55 2.65
C ARG A 12 -12.71 -18.86 2.18
N ILE A 13 -12.83 -17.79 1.41
CA ILE A 13 -11.68 -17.03 0.90
C ILE A 13 -11.25 -15.99 1.94
N PHE A 14 -12.21 -15.30 2.56
CA PHE A 14 -11.96 -14.16 3.44
C PHE A 14 -12.08 -14.47 4.94
N TRP A 15 -12.39 -15.70 5.39
CA TRP A 15 -12.54 -15.98 6.83
C TRP A 15 -11.26 -15.65 7.60
N PHE A 16 -10.09 -15.98 7.06
CA PHE A 16 -8.82 -15.75 7.73
C PHE A 16 -8.55 -14.25 7.88
N SER A 17 -8.70 -13.48 6.80
CA SER A 17 -8.54 -12.02 6.86
C SER A 17 -9.59 -11.36 7.75
N ALA A 18 -10.85 -11.80 7.70
CA ALA A 18 -11.91 -11.27 8.54
C ALA A 18 -11.65 -11.55 10.02
N LEU A 19 -11.21 -12.77 10.36
CA LEU A 19 -10.86 -13.14 11.73
C LEU A 19 -9.67 -12.34 12.24
N LEU A 20 -8.64 -12.17 11.41
CA LEU A 20 -7.47 -11.34 11.74
C LEU A 20 -7.87 -9.88 11.98
N THR A 21 -8.68 -9.28 11.10
CA THR A 21 -9.17 -7.91 11.25
C THR A 21 -10.00 -7.74 12.53
N LEU A 22 -10.88 -8.70 12.85
CA LEU A 22 -11.65 -8.67 14.09
C LEU A 22 -10.75 -8.82 15.33
N ALA A 23 -9.75 -9.70 15.28
CA ALA A 23 -8.79 -9.87 16.37
C ALA A 23 -7.98 -8.59 16.62
N LEU A 24 -7.47 -7.96 15.56
CA LEU A 24 -6.76 -6.69 15.64
C LEU A 24 -7.66 -5.55 16.13
N GLY A 25 -8.90 -5.48 15.65
CA GLY A 25 -9.89 -4.51 16.14
C GLY A 25 -10.18 -4.68 17.63
N GLY A 26 -10.29 -5.92 18.11
CA GLY A 26 -10.41 -6.23 19.53
C GLY A 26 -9.19 -5.78 20.35
N LEU A 27 -7.97 -6.05 19.86
CA LEU A 27 -6.74 -5.58 20.51
C LEU A 27 -6.67 -4.05 20.58
N ILE A 28 -6.98 -3.36 19.48
CA ILE A 28 -7.00 -1.89 19.44
C ILE A 28 -8.03 -1.34 20.42
N PHE A 29 -9.23 -1.93 20.50
CA PHE A 29 -10.23 -1.51 21.47
C PHE A 29 -9.72 -1.65 22.91
N THR A 30 -9.01 -2.73 23.25
CA THR A 30 -8.45 -2.91 24.60
C THR A 30 -7.34 -1.92 24.96
N GLN A 31 -6.57 -1.45 23.97
CA GLN A 31 -5.41 -0.56 24.20
C GLN A 31 -5.75 0.93 24.07
N LEU A 32 -6.60 1.30 23.11
CA LEU A 32 -6.86 2.68 22.68
C LEU A 32 -8.35 3.07 22.79
N GLY A 33 -9.21 2.17 23.25
CA GLY A 33 -10.64 2.42 23.46
C GLY A 33 -11.44 2.69 22.19
N LEU A 34 -12.59 3.36 22.33
CA LEU A 34 -13.51 3.66 21.23
C LEU A 34 -12.90 4.60 20.17
N ASN A 35 -12.06 5.56 20.58
CA ASN A 35 -11.40 6.47 19.66
C ASN A 35 -10.40 5.72 18.76
N GLY A 36 -9.60 4.82 19.34
CA GLY A 36 -8.69 3.97 18.56
C GLY A 36 -9.45 3.04 17.62
N LEU A 37 -10.57 2.47 18.06
CA LEU A 37 -11.42 1.62 17.22
C LEU A 37 -12.02 2.39 16.03
N TRP A 38 -12.43 3.66 16.24
CA TRP A 38 -12.92 4.52 15.16
C TRP A 38 -11.85 4.77 14.09
N LEU A 39 -10.64 5.13 14.52
CA LEU A 39 -9.50 5.30 13.61
C LEU A 39 -9.16 3.99 12.89
N PHE A 40 -9.17 2.86 13.58
CA PHE A 40 -8.94 1.55 12.99
C PHE A 40 -9.96 1.22 11.90
N VAL A 41 -11.25 1.46 12.13
CA VAL A 41 -12.29 1.23 11.12
C VAL A 41 -12.07 2.10 9.89
N ILE A 42 -11.74 3.38 10.07
CA ILE A 42 -11.41 4.27 8.94
C ILE A 42 -10.22 3.72 8.15
N LEU A 43 -9.15 3.31 8.84
CA LEU A 43 -7.96 2.74 8.20
C LEU A 43 -8.26 1.43 7.48
N VAL A 44 -9.10 0.56 8.04
CA VAL A 44 -9.53 -0.69 7.38
C VAL A 44 -10.29 -0.39 6.09
N VAL A 45 -11.24 0.55 6.12
CA VAL A 45 -11.98 0.93 4.92
C VAL A 45 -11.03 1.49 3.86
N LEU A 46 -10.16 2.42 4.24
CA LEU A 46 -9.17 3.02 3.35
C LEU A 46 -8.25 1.97 2.74
N GLU A 47 -7.69 1.07 3.55
CA GLU A 47 -6.73 0.06 3.09
C GLU A 47 -7.39 -0.94 2.13
N VAL A 48 -8.64 -1.35 2.42
CA VAL A 48 -9.40 -2.26 1.54
C VAL A 48 -9.67 -1.59 0.20
N THR A 49 -10.13 -0.33 0.20
CA THR A 49 -10.38 0.42 -1.03
C THR A 49 -9.12 0.55 -1.89
N PHE A 50 -8.01 1.03 -1.31
CA PHE A 50 -6.75 1.17 -2.03
C PHE A 50 -6.16 -0.16 -2.48
N SER A 51 -6.35 -1.23 -1.72
CA SER A 51 -5.92 -2.57 -2.15
C SER A 51 -6.70 -3.06 -3.37
N PHE A 52 -8.01 -2.83 -3.42
CA PHE A 52 -8.83 -3.21 -4.57
C PHE A 52 -8.47 -2.40 -5.82
N ASP A 53 -8.33 -1.07 -5.72
CA ASP A 53 -7.95 -0.22 -6.85
C ASP A 53 -6.63 -0.68 -7.48
N ASN A 54 -5.63 -0.95 -6.62
CA ASN A 54 -4.34 -1.47 -7.06
C ASN A 54 -4.44 -2.87 -7.66
N ALA A 55 -5.24 -3.77 -7.09
CA ALA A 55 -5.40 -5.14 -7.60
C ALA A 55 -6.10 -5.19 -8.96
N VAL A 56 -7.13 -4.36 -9.17
CA VAL A 56 -7.89 -4.32 -10.42
C VAL A 56 -7.03 -3.84 -11.58
N ILE A 57 -6.31 -2.73 -11.41
CA ILE A 57 -5.42 -2.20 -12.45
C ILE A 57 -4.29 -3.21 -12.76
N ASN A 58 -3.63 -3.73 -11.73
CA ASN A 58 -2.51 -4.66 -11.92
C ASN A 58 -2.97 -5.98 -12.58
N SER A 59 -4.14 -6.51 -12.23
CA SER A 59 -4.67 -7.73 -12.87
C SER A 59 -5.00 -7.52 -14.35
N LYS A 60 -5.52 -6.34 -14.72
CA LYS A 60 -5.76 -5.97 -16.13
C LYS A 60 -4.46 -5.92 -16.93
N VAL A 61 -3.42 -5.30 -16.37
CA VAL A 61 -2.10 -5.25 -17.03
C VAL A 61 -1.51 -6.66 -17.13
N LEU A 62 -1.59 -7.46 -16.05
CA LEU A 62 -1.06 -8.82 -15.99
C LEU A 62 -1.69 -9.74 -17.05
N ALA A 63 -3.00 -9.61 -17.29
CA ALA A 63 -3.72 -10.38 -18.31
C ALA A 63 -3.19 -10.12 -19.73
N GLY A 64 -2.62 -8.95 -19.99
CA GLY A 64 -1.99 -8.60 -21.27
C GLY A 64 -0.54 -9.04 -21.42
N MET A 65 0.09 -9.57 -20.35
CA MET A 65 1.50 -9.97 -20.36
C MET A 65 1.68 -11.42 -20.84
N SER A 66 2.84 -11.73 -21.42
CA SER A 66 3.25 -13.12 -21.68
C SER A 66 3.46 -13.90 -20.37
N GLN A 67 3.34 -15.23 -20.41
CA GLN A 67 3.46 -16.11 -19.24
C GLN A 67 4.76 -15.91 -18.43
N VAL A 68 5.88 -15.65 -19.11
CA VAL A 68 7.18 -15.42 -18.44
C VAL A 68 7.12 -14.15 -17.59
N TRP A 69 6.64 -13.05 -18.18
CA TRP A 69 6.52 -11.76 -17.49
C TRP A 69 5.47 -11.78 -16.38
N GLN A 70 4.37 -12.52 -16.56
CA GLN A 70 3.40 -12.73 -15.47
C GLN A 70 4.05 -13.41 -14.26
N LYS A 71 4.83 -14.47 -14.50
CA LYS A 71 5.54 -15.19 -13.44
C LYS A 71 6.57 -14.30 -12.73
N VAL A 72 7.36 -13.53 -13.48
CA VAL A 72 8.33 -12.57 -12.91
C VAL A 72 7.62 -11.51 -12.07
N PHE A 73 6.53 -10.93 -12.58
CA PHE A 73 5.75 -9.93 -11.85
C PHE A 73 5.20 -10.50 -10.53
N LEU A 74 4.59 -11.68 -10.57
CA LEU A 74 4.00 -12.33 -9.39
C LEU A 74 5.04 -12.83 -8.37
N THR A 75 6.31 -13.00 -8.77
CA THR A 75 7.37 -13.50 -7.89
C THR A 75 8.26 -12.37 -7.40
N VAL A 76 9.12 -11.87 -8.27
CA VAL A 76 10.09 -10.82 -7.93
C VAL A 76 9.42 -9.45 -7.89
N GLY A 77 8.47 -9.19 -8.78
CA GLY A 77 7.79 -7.89 -8.86
C GLY A 77 7.05 -7.54 -7.56
N ILE A 78 6.20 -8.46 -7.08
CA ILE A 78 5.50 -8.28 -5.79
C ILE A 78 6.50 -8.17 -4.63
N PHE A 79 7.57 -8.98 -4.61
CA PHE A 79 8.58 -8.89 -3.57
C PHE A 79 9.23 -7.50 -3.53
N VAL A 80 9.65 -6.96 -4.68
CA VAL A 80 10.23 -5.62 -4.77
C VAL A 80 9.21 -4.56 -4.37
N ALA A 81 7.97 -4.66 -4.85
CA ALA A 81 6.91 -3.71 -4.53
C ALA A 81 6.57 -3.68 -3.03
N VAL A 82 6.58 -4.83 -2.35
CA VAL A 82 6.29 -4.89 -0.92
C VAL A 82 7.51 -4.51 -0.10
N PHE A 83 8.68 -5.09 -0.35
CA PHE A 83 9.83 -4.90 0.53
C PHE A 83 10.61 -3.63 0.20
N VAL A 84 10.96 -3.42 -1.08
CA VAL A 84 11.78 -2.27 -1.46
C VAL A 84 10.94 -1.00 -1.43
N VAL A 85 9.80 -0.98 -2.11
CA VAL A 85 9.01 0.26 -2.22
C VAL A 85 8.33 0.62 -0.90
N ARG A 86 7.88 -0.34 -0.07
CA ARG A 86 7.24 0.03 1.21
C ARG A 86 8.20 0.23 2.38
N PHE A 87 9.32 -0.49 2.44
CA PHE A 87 10.25 -0.37 3.57
C PHE A 87 11.50 0.42 3.24
N VAL A 88 12.12 0.17 2.08
CA VAL A 88 13.39 0.82 1.73
C VAL A 88 13.17 2.25 1.22
N LEU A 89 12.17 2.47 0.36
CA LEU A 89 11.94 3.78 -0.24
C LEU A 89 11.63 4.89 0.80
N PRO A 90 10.76 4.68 1.83
CA PRO A 90 10.54 5.72 2.84
C PRO A 90 11.81 6.08 3.60
N ILE A 91 12.66 5.09 3.90
CA ILE A 91 13.95 5.30 4.57
C ILE A 91 14.87 6.14 3.67
N ILE A 92 14.95 5.83 2.37
CA ILE A 92 15.74 6.63 1.42
C ILE A 92 15.25 8.08 1.36
N ILE A 93 13.92 8.29 1.33
CA ILE A 93 13.35 9.65 1.32
C ILE A 93 13.79 10.43 2.56
N VAL A 94 13.72 9.82 3.74
CA VAL A 94 14.13 10.47 4.99
C VAL A 94 15.65 10.68 5.05
N MET A 95 16.46 9.74 4.53
CA MET A 95 17.91 9.93 4.41
C MET A 95 18.25 11.15 3.56
N VAL A 96 17.58 11.33 2.42
CA VAL A 96 17.80 12.49 1.54
C VAL A 96 17.30 13.78 2.18
N ALA A 97 16.15 13.75 2.86
CA ALA A 97 15.57 14.92 3.50
C ALA A 97 16.36 15.41 4.72
N SER A 98 16.89 14.49 5.52
CA SER A 98 17.62 14.81 6.76
C SER A 98 19.14 14.84 6.65
N GLY A 99 19.70 14.21 5.61
CA GLY A 99 21.15 14.01 5.48
C GLY A 99 21.73 12.91 6.38
N HIS A 100 20.89 12.19 7.14
CA HIS A 100 21.33 11.10 8.03
C HIS A 100 21.70 9.82 7.29
N GLY A 101 22.52 8.98 7.93
CA GLY A 101 22.88 7.65 7.43
C GLY A 101 21.73 6.63 7.55
N PHE A 102 21.80 5.54 6.77
CA PHE A 102 20.75 4.51 6.75
C PHE A 102 20.41 3.95 8.14
N MET A 103 21.43 3.58 8.92
CA MET A 103 21.22 3.01 10.26
C MET A 103 20.60 4.02 11.23
N GLU A 104 20.95 5.30 11.12
CA GLU A 104 20.39 6.37 11.95
C GLU A 104 18.90 6.59 11.62
N VAL A 105 18.55 6.58 10.34
CA VAL A 105 17.15 6.73 9.92
C VAL A 105 16.29 5.53 10.33
N VAL A 106 16.85 4.32 10.27
CA VAL A 106 16.15 3.12 10.78
C VAL A 106 15.94 3.22 12.28
N ASP A 107 16.95 3.66 13.05
CA ASP A 107 16.81 3.91 14.48
C ASP A 107 15.74 4.98 14.76
N LEU A 108 15.75 6.07 13.99
CA LEU A 108 14.76 7.14 14.07
C LEU A 108 13.34 6.62 13.82
N ALA A 109 13.15 5.79 12.78
CA ALA A 109 11.86 5.22 12.42
C ALA A 109 11.30 4.28 13.49
N LEU A 110 12.16 3.49 14.15
CA LEU A 110 11.74 2.48 15.13
C LEU A 110 11.58 3.05 16.55
N ASN A 111 12.49 3.93 16.96
CA ASN A 111 12.60 4.38 18.34
C ASN A 111 12.12 5.82 18.56
N LYS A 112 12.03 6.63 17.49
CA LYS A 112 11.69 8.08 17.58
C LYS A 112 10.65 8.50 16.53
N PRO A 113 9.42 7.94 16.57
CA PRO A 113 8.41 8.15 15.54
C PRO A 113 7.97 9.61 15.36
N ALA A 114 8.00 10.43 16.43
CA ALA A 114 7.64 11.84 16.35
C ALA A 114 8.66 12.67 15.54
N GLU A 115 9.95 12.43 15.77
CA GLU A 115 11.03 13.11 15.05
C GLU A 115 11.09 12.62 13.58
N TYR A 116 10.94 11.32 13.36
CA TYR A 116 10.80 10.75 12.01
C TYR A 116 9.62 11.38 11.24
N GLY A 117 8.48 11.56 11.90
CA GLY A 117 7.30 12.21 11.32
C GLY A 117 7.54 13.68 10.97
N HIS A 118 8.30 14.43 11.79
CA HIS A 118 8.65 15.82 11.50
C HIS A 118 9.49 15.95 10.23
N ILE A 119 10.54 15.13 10.11
CA ILE A 119 11.41 15.12 8.92
C ILE A 119 10.62 14.73 7.67
N LEU A 120 9.72 13.74 7.78
CA LEU A 120 8.82 13.37 6.68
C LEU A 120 7.89 14.52 6.28
N HIS A 121 7.41 15.30 7.24
CA HIS A 121 6.58 16.46 6.97
C HIS A 121 7.37 17.55 6.23
N GLU A 122 8.61 17.82 6.64
CA GLU A 122 9.51 18.76 5.95
C GLU A 122 9.83 18.28 4.52
N ALA A 123 9.90 16.96 4.33
CA ALA A 123 10.11 16.34 3.01
C ALA A 123 8.85 16.32 2.13
N SER A 124 7.65 16.49 2.70
CA SER A 124 6.37 16.35 1.98
C SER A 124 6.28 17.19 0.70
N PRO A 125 6.72 18.47 0.66
CA PRO A 125 6.66 19.25 -0.58
C PRO A 125 7.42 18.62 -1.75
N MET A 126 8.56 17.96 -1.48
CA MET A 126 9.34 17.26 -2.50
C MET A 126 8.62 16.00 -2.97
N ILE A 127 8.08 15.22 -2.03
CA ILE A 127 7.34 13.98 -2.30
C ILE A 127 6.09 14.28 -3.13
N ASP A 128 5.34 15.30 -2.72
CA ASP A 128 4.10 15.75 -3.38
C ASP A 128 4.39 16.28 -4.79
N ALA A 129 5.49 17.03 -4.97
CA ALA A 129 5.91 17.50 -6.29
C ALA A 129 6.28 16.34 -7.22
N PHE A 130 7.00 15.33 -6.71
CA PHE A 130 7.32 14.11 -7.47
C PHE A 130 6.05 13.35 -7.86
N GLY A 131 5.16 13.10 -6.91
CA GLY A 131 3.87 12.44 -7.16
C GLY A 131 3.01 13.22 -8.15
N GLY A 132 2.92 14.54 -7.99
CA GLY A 132 2.18 15.43 -8.89
C GLY A 132 2.73 15.40 -10.32
N ALA A 133 4.05 15.49 -10.50
CA ALA A 133 4.69 15.41 -11.81
C ALA A 133 4.44 14.04 -12.49
N PHE A 134 4.51 12.94 -11.72
CA PHE A 134 4.20 11.61 -12.21
C PHE A 134 2.74 11.46 -12.65
N LEU A 135 1.79 11.96 -11.85
CA LEU A 135 0.37 11.96 -12.21
C LEU A 135 0.08 12.80 -13.45
N ILE A 136 0.74 13.96 -13.59
CA ILE A 136 0.64 14.78 -14.80
C ILE A 136 1.17 14.01 -16.01
N MET A 137 2.32 13.34 -15.90
CA MET A 137 2.89 12.53 -16.97
C MET A 137 1.91 11.43 -17.42
N ILE A 138 1.31 10.69 -16.48
CA ILE A 138 0.30 9.67 -16.81
C ILE A 138 -0.93 10.30 -17.46
N GLY A 139 -1.45 11.39 -16.87
CA GLY A 139 -2.61 12.11 -17.39
C GLY A 139 -2.40 12.55 -18.83
N LEU A 140 -1.28 13.23 -19.11
CA LEU A 140 -0.91 13.65 -20.45
C LEU A 140 -0.77 12.46 -21.40
N SER A 141 -0.13 11.37 -20.97
CA SER A 141 0.00 10.16 -21.79
C SER A 141 -1.36 9.53 -22.14
N TYR A 142 -2.36 9.62 -21.26
CA TYR A 142 -3.68 9.06 -21.49
C TYR A 142 -4.59 9.97 -22.34
N PHE A 143 -4.49 11.29 -22.18
CA PHE A 143 -5.34 12.26 -22.88
C PHE A 143 -4.76 12.66 -24.25
N ILE A 144 -3.44 12.64 -24.42
CA ILE A 144 -2.73 13.01 -25.66
C ILE A 144 -2.27 11.74 -26.41
N ASP A 145 -3.00 10.63 -26.27
CA ASP A 145 -2.79 9.44 -27.11
C ASP A 145 -3.73 9.50 -28.32
N TYR A 146 -3.17 9.90 -29.46
CA TYR A 146 -3.90 10.01 -30.74
C TYR A 146 -4.25 8.65 -31.36
N ASN A 147 -3.65 7.55 -30.89
CA ASN A 147 -3.93 6.20 -31.40
C ASN A 147 -4.95 5.44 -30.54
N LYS A 148 -5.52 6.11 -29.54
CA LYS A 148 -6.47 5.51 -28.61
C LYS A 148 -7.77 5.15 -29.30
N ARG A 149 -7.97 3.85 -29.53
CA ARG A 149 -9.26 3.31 -30.00
C ARG A 149 -10.19 3.23 -28.80
N VAL A 150 -11.31 3.95 -28.87
CA VAL A 150 -12.37 4.01 -27.86
C VAL A 150 -13.12 2.68 -27.80
#